data_AF-A0AAD9Z5B0-F1
#
_entry.id   AF-A0AAD9Z5B0-F1
#
_cell.length_a   1.000
_cell.length_b   1.000
_cell.length_c   1.000
_cell.angle_alpha   90.00
_cell.angle_beta   90.00
_cell.angle_gamma   90.00
#
_symmetry.space_group_name_H-M   'P 1'
#
loop_
_entity.id
_entity.type
_entity.pdbx_description
1 polymer ?
#
loop_
_entity_poly.entity_id
_entity_poly.type
_entity_poly.pdbx_seq_one_letter_code
_entity_poly.pdbx_strand_id
1 'polypeptide(L)'
;MSWEWLAASLAIKKYDCDRIAQRIAQEKLTGALDEDDDDDDYDNKFARVLIERLTQLLPKLFPRTDDHLEDFALRHDDVHEQNILVDAPGQLTALVDWEYVSYVPFWKACQIPLLLAGQDRLEEPHLEGYLRNEDGSSDELYFEHLKAFQLTKLRENFLKKMAFVEPSWMDVYNASEAKADFGWAVESSDDKFCLGKIRRWLDSVNAGISQPSMRYSIANS
;
A
#
# COMPACT_ATOMS: atom_id res chain seq x y z
N MET A 1 9.92 -1.53 -18.16
CA MET A 1 10.52 -0.85 -16.99
C MET A 1 9.73 -1.12 -15.71
N SER A 2 8.39 -1.10 -15.69
CA SER A 2 7.61 -1.63 -14.55
C SER A 2 7.84 -3.11 -14.28
N TRP A 3 7.88 -3.93 -15.35
CA TRP A 3 8.08 -5.37 -15.20
C TRP A 3 9.40 -5.67 -14.49
N GLU A 4 10.49 -5.04 -14.91
CA GLU A 4 11.84 -5.27 -14.38
C GLU A 4 11.92 -4.88 -12.91
N TRP A 5 11.36 -3.72 -12.56
CA TRP A 5 11.28 -3.28 -11.17
C TRP A 5 10.49 -4.25 -10.29
N LEU A 6 9.27 -4.60 -10.68
CA LEU A 6 8.42 -5.52 -9.91
C LEU A 6 9.00 -6.93 -9.81
N ALA A 7 9.60 -7.44 -10.89
CA ALA A 7 10.29 -8.72 -10.89
C ALA A 7 11.50 -8.71 -9.95
N ALA A 8 12.29 -7.64 -9.96
CA ALA A 8 13.42 -7.48 -9.05
C ALA A 8 12.96 -7.41 -7.59
N SER A 9 11.91 -6.64 -7.29
CA SER A 9 11.32 -6.58 -5.95
C SER A 9 10.84 -7.94 -5.45
N LEU A 10 10.13 -8.70 -6.29
CA LEU A 10 9.71 -10.06 -5.96
C LEU A 10 10.89 -11.01 -5.75
N ALA A 11 11.95 -10.88 -6.55
CA ALA A 11 13.15 -11.70 -6.40
C ALA A 11 13.89 -11.41 -5.08
N ILE A 12 13.99 -10.14 -4.69
CA ILE A 12 14.58 -9.73 -3.40
C ILE A 12 13.75 -10.30 -2.24
N LYS A 13 12.43 -10.10 -2.26
CA LYS A 13 11.55 -10.61 -1.19
C LYS A 13 11.59 -12.13 -1.09
N LYS A 14 11.63 -12.84 -2.23
CA LYS A 14 11.82 -14.30 -2.24
C LYS A 14 13.15 -14.70 -1.59
N TYR A 15 14.24 -14.01 -1.92
CA TYR A 15 15.54 -14.26 -1.32
C TYR A 15 15.53 -14.05 0.20
N ASP A 16 14.87 -12.99 0.67
CA ASP A 16 14.71 -12.74 2.12
C ASP A 16 13.89 -13.84 2.80
N CYS A 17 12.80 -14.30 2.18
CA CYS A 17 12.04 -15.44 2.70
C CYS A 17 12.91 -16.68 2.82
N ASP A 18 13.67 -17.02 1.77
CA ASP A 18 14.54 -18.20 1.75
C ASP A 18 15.65 -18.11 2.81
N ARG A 19 16.19 -16.91 3.04
CA ARG A 19 17.19 -16.65 4.09
C ARG A 19 16.61 -16.88 5.49
N ILE A 20 15.41 -16.37 5.76
CA ILE A 20 14.73 -16.55 7.06
C ILE A 20 14.42 -18.04 7.29
N ALA A 21 13.90 -18.74 6.28
CA ALA A 21 13.62 -20.17 6.38
C ALA A 21 14.89 -20.99 6.69
N GLN A 22 16.03 -20.62 6.13
CA GLN A 22 17.33 -21.25 6.45
C GLN A 22 17.77 -20.98 7.89
N ARG A 23 17.62 -19.74 8.38
CA ARG A 23 17.92 -19.35 9.76
C ARG A 23 17.10 -20.20 10.74
N ILE A 24 15.78 -20.21 10.55
CA ILE A 24 14.84 -20.95 11.39
C ILE A 24 15.18 -22.45 11.37
N ALA A 25 15.44 -23.03 10.19
CA ALA A 25 15.83 -24.44 10.08
C ALA A 25 17.11 -24.78 10.88
N GLN A 26 18.08 -23.86 10.90
CA GLN A 26 19.31 -24.00 11.68
C GLN A 26 19.03 -23.90 13.19
N GLU A 27 18.20 -22.95 13.61
CA GLU A 27 17.80 -22.75 15.01
C GLU A 27 17.01 -23.95 15.55
N LYS A 28 16.14 -24.56 14.71
CA LYS A 28 15.45 -25.83 15.01
C LYS A 28 16.45 -26.95 15.30
N LEU A 29 17.55 -27.02 14.56
CA LEU A 29 18.58 -28.06 14.73
C LEU A 29 19.40 -27.85 16.01
N THR A 30 19.70 -26.60 16.37
CA THR A 30 20.48 -26.27 17.57
C THR A 30 19.65 -26.24 18.86
N GLY A 31 18.33 -26.39 18.77
CA GLY A 31 17.42 -26.32 19.91
C GLY A 31 17.31 -24.92 20.53
N ALA A 32 17.51 -23.89 19.71
CA ALA A 32 17.56 -22.50 20.14
C ALA A 32 16.27 -21.71 19.85
N LEU A 33 15.22 -22.37 19.36
CA LEU A 33 13.94 -21.75 19.03
C LEU A 33 13.19 -21.29 20.28
N ASP A 34 12.54 -20.14 20.17
CA ASP A 34 11.48 -19.72 21.09
C ASP A 34 10.09 -19.79 20.42
N GLU A 35 9.05 -19.35 21.14
CA GLU A 35 7.66 -19.35 20.63
C GLU A 35 7.45 -18.31 19.52
N ASP A 36 8.18 -17.19 19.54
CA ASP A 36 8.09 -16.15 18.51
C ASP A 36 8.63 -16.66 17.16
N ASP A 37 9.64 -17.53 17.17
CA ASP A 37 10.20 -18.16 15.97
C ASP A 37 9.19 -19.05 15.21
N ASP A 38 8.21 -19.65 15.87
CA ASP A 38 7.20 -20.49 15.20
C ASP A 38 6.12 -19.66 14.48
N ASP A 39 5.74 -18.50 15.03
CA ASP A 39 4.86 -17.53 14.36
C ASP A 39 5.58 -16.91 13.14
N ASP A 40 6.85 -16.54 13.29
CA ASP A 40 7.68 -16.05 12.19
C ASP A 40 7.86 -17.11 11.08
N ASP A 41 8.00 -18.39 11.42
CA ASP A 41 8.07 -19.50 10.44
C ASP A 41 6.76 -19.63 9.65
N TYR A 42 5.61 -19.49 10.31
CA TYR A 42 4.31 -19.54 9.65
C TYR A 42 4.11 -18.36 8.69
N ASP A 43 4.34 -17.14 9.16
CA ASP A 43 4.19 -15.92 8.36
C ASP A 43 5.17 -15.91 7.17
N ASN A 44 6.40 -16.36 7.36
CA ASN A 44 7.38 -16.47 6.29
C ASN A 44 6.95 -17.46 5.19
N LYS A 45 6.49 -18.66 5.57
CA LYS A 45 5.96 -19.65 4.62
C LYS A 45 4.76 -19.09 3.87
N PHE A 46 3.89 -18.38 4.56
CA PHE A 46 2.71 -17.79 3.96
C PHE A 46 3.08 -16.68 2.96
N ALA A 47 3.96 -15.76 3.34
CA ALA A 47 4.52 -14.73 2.47
C ALA A 47 5.16 -15.33 1.20
N ARG A 48 5.96 -16.38 1.36
CA ARG A 48 6.62 -17.07 0.24
C ARG A 48 5.61 -17.62 -0.78
N VAL A 49 4.53 -18.23 -0.32
CA VAL A 49 3.43 -18.71 -1.21
C VAL A 49 2.81 -17.54 -1.98
N LEU A 50 2.59 -16.39 -1.33
CA LEU A 50 2.02 -15.21 -1.99
C LEU A 50 3.00 -14.60 -3.01
N ILE A 51 4.29 -14.52 -2.70
CA ILE A 51 5.34 -14.06 -3.62
C ILE A 51 5.40 -14.94 -4.87
N GLU A 52 5.32 -16.26 -4.72
CA GLU A 52 5.27 -17.19 -5.87
C GLU A 52 4.03 -16.95 -6.75
N ARG A 53 2.86 -16.73 -6.14
CA ARG A 53 1.62 -16.40 -6.86
C ARG A 53 1.71 -15.04 -7.57
N LEU A 54 2.25 -14.02 -6.92
CA LEU A 54 2.48 -12.69 -7.51
C LEU A 54 3.45 -12.78 -8.70
N THR A 55 4.51 -13.58 -8.58
CA THR A 55 5.47 -13.84 -9.66
C THR A 55 4.79 -14.45 -10.90
N GLN A 56 3.86 -15.39 -10.70
CA GLN A 56 3.09 -15.99 -11.80
C GLN A 56 2.07 -15.03 -12.43
N LEU A 57 1.56 -14.07 -11.66
CA LEU A 57 0.59 -13.07 -12.12
C LEU A 57 1.24 -11.90 -12.86
N LEU A 58 2.50 -11.57 -12.53
CA LEU A 58 3.26 -10.47 -13.12
C LEU A 58 3.17 -10.39 -14.65
N PRO A 59 3.48 -11.44 -15.45
CA PRO A 59 3.44 -11.34 -16.91
C PRO A 59 2.04 -11.12 -17.48
N LYS A 60 0.98 -11.40 -16.73
CA LYS A 60 -0.41 -11.16 -17.17
C LYS A 60 -0.81 -9.70 -17.03
N LEU A 61 -0.37 -9.03 -15.95
CA LEU A 61 -0.70 -7.62 -15.67
C LEU A 61 0.29 -6.64 -16.31
N PHE A 62 1.53 -7.08 -16.51
CA PHE A 62 2.60 -6.30 -17.12
C PHE A 62 3.19 -7.10 -18.28
N PRO A 63 2.45 -7.24 -19.40
CA PRO A 63 2.98 -7.93 -20.57
C PRO A 63 4.21 -7.17 -21.10
N ARG A 64 5.26 -7.93 -21.42
CA ARG A 64 6.44 -7.39 -22.10
C ARG A 64 6.10 -7.24 -23.59
N THR A 65 5.54 -6.09 -23.96
CA THR A 65 5.33 -5.71 -25.37
C THR A 65 6.48 -4.82 -25.81
N ASP A 66 7.13 -5.17 -26.92
CA ASP A 66 8.32 -4.46 -27.44
C ASP A 66 8.01 -3.05 -28.01
N ASP A 67 6.73 -2.68 -28.16
CA ASP A 67 6.32 -1.52 -28.97
C ASP A 67 6.03 -0.21 -28.20
N HIS A 68 6.02 -0.21 -26.86
CA HIS A 68 5.70 1.00 -26.10
C HIS A 68 6.72 1.27 -24.98
N LEU A 69 7.45 2.38 -25.13
CA LEU A 69 8.14 3.02 -24.02
C LEU A 69 7.08 3.43 -22.99
N GLU A 70 7.25 2.95 -21.76
CA GLU A 70 6.42 3.36 -20.63
C GLU A 70 6.79 4.80 -20.23
N ASP A 71 5.79 5.63 -19.94
CA ASP A 71 6.01 6.99 -19.44
C ASP A 71 6.41 6.96 -17.95
N PHE A 72 7.21 7.94 -17.54
CA PHE A 72 7.71 8.09 -16.17
C PHE A 72 7.42 9.48 -15.64
N ALA A 73 7.18 9.56 -14.33
CA ALA A 73 7.07 10.82 -13.64
C ALA A 73 7.94 10.82 -12.39
N LEU A 74 8.42 12.01 -12.03
CA LEU A 74 9.10 12.25 -10.78
C LEU A 74 8.04 12.27 -9.66
N ARG A 75 8.25 11.48 -8.61
CA ARG A 75 7.35 11.37 -7.47
C ARG A 75 8.13 11.57 -6.18
N HIS A 76 7.58 12.39 -5.29
CA HIS A 76 8.04 12.50 -3.92
C HIS A 76 7.41 11.36 -3.12
N ASP A 77 8.18 10.33 -2.77
CA ASP A 77 7.60 9.16 -2.09
C ASP A 77 7.36 9.37 -0.60
N ASP A 78 8.09 10.31 0.02
CA ASP A 78 7.99 10.60 1.46
C ASP A 78 7.17 11.88 1.79
N VAL A 79 6.01 12.03 1.15
CA VAL A 79 5.11 13.15 1.49
C VAL A 79 4.29 12.76 2.71
N HIS A 80 4.61 13.35 3.86
CA HIS A 80 3.81 13.29 5.08
C HIS A 80 3.66 14.69 5.71
N GLU A 81 2.82 14.82 6.73
CA GLU A 81 2.45 16.10 7.36
C GLU A 81 3.62 16.96 7.85
N GLN A 82 4.76 16.37 8.19
CA GLN A 82 5.95 17.12 8.63
C GLN A 82 6.76 17.69 7.47
N ASN A 83 6.57 17.15 6.26
CA ASN A 83 7.22 17.59 5.02
C ASN A 83 6.38 18.62 4.25
N ILE A 84 5.25 19.04 4.83
CA ILE A 84 4.31 20.01 4.25
C ILE A 84 4.33 21.28 5.10
N LEU A 85 4.83 22.38 4.55
CA LEU A 85 4.82 23.67 5.22
C LEU A 85 3.57 24.46 4.87
N VAL A 86 2.90 25.00 5.88
CA VAL A 86 1.75 25.88 5.73
C VAL A 86 1.99 27.23 6.40
N ASP A 87 1.40 28.29 5.85
CA ASP A 87 1.37 29.59 6.53
C ASP A 87 0.35 29.60 7.69
N ALA A 88 0.31 30.68 8.47
CA ALA A 88 -0.64 30.80 9.59
C ALA A 88 -2.13 30.65 9.19
N PRO A 89 -2.56 31.15 8.00
CA PRO A 89 -3.87 30.82 7.43
C PRO A 89 -4.10 29.36 7.03
N GLY A 90 -3.05 28.53 6.94
CA GLY A 90 -3.13 27.13 6.52
C GLY A 90 -2.94 26.89 5.01
N GLN A 91 -2.43 27.86 4.26
CA GLN A 91 -2.09 27.69 2.85
C GLN A 91 -0.75 26.98 2.68
N LEU A 92 -0.68 26.06 1.72
CA LEU A 92 0.56 25.37 1.34
C LEU A 92 1.61 26.38 0.87
N THR A 93 2.78 26.37 1.50
CA THR A 93 3.92 27.26 1.17
C THR A 93 5.09 26.53 0.55
N ALA A 94 5.41 25.32 1.04
CA ALA A 94 6.49 24.51 0.49
C ALA A 94 6.29 23.02 0.79
N LEU A 95 6.91 22.20 -0.06
CA LEU A 95 7.21 20.80 0.20
C LEU A 95 8.72 20.68 0.42
N VAL A 96 9.10 20.08 1.54
CA VAL A 96 10.50 19.89 1.93
C VAL A 96 10.87 18.41 1.91
N ASP A 97 12.14 18.11 2.11
CA ASP A 97 12.67 16.75 2.25
C ASP A 97 12.58 15.85 0.99
N TRP A 98 13.20 16.33 -0.08
CA TRP A 98 13.20 15.66 -1.40
C TRP A 98 14.18 14.48 -1.52
N GLU A 99 14.72 13.96 -0.41
CA GLU A 99 15.76 12.92 -0.45
C GLU A 99 15.24 11.56 -0.92
N TYR A 100 13.92 11.32 -0.81
CA TYR A 100 13.24 10.11 -1.29
C TYR A 100 12.43 10.35 -2.58
N VAL A 101 12.97 11.13 -3.50
CA VAL A 101 12.37 11.30 -4.82
C VAL A 101 12.71 10.13 -5.74
N SER A 102 11.73 9.61 -6.47
CA SER A 102 11.93 8.51 -7.40
C SER A 102 11.30 8.78 -8.77
N TYR A 103 11.84 8.13 -9.80
CA TYR A 103 11.20 8.03 -11.11
C TYR A 103 10.33 6.78 -11.13
N VAL A 104 9.01 6.97 -11.10
CA VAL A 104 8.06 5.87 -11.12
C VAL A 104 7.33 5.79 -12.45
N PRO A 105 6.87 4.59 -12.84
CA PRO A 105 5.95 4.44 -13.96
C PRO A 105 4.74 5.37 -13.80
N PHE A 106 4.28 5.96 -14.90
CA PHE A 106 3.24 6.98 -14.88
C PHE A 106 1.93 6.48 -14.25
N TRP A 107 1.61 5.20 -14.43
CA TRP A 107 0.45 4.59 -13.76
C TRP A 107 0.56 4.63 -12.23
N LYS A 108 1.77 4.52 -11.66
CA LYS A 108 2.02 4.61 -10.22
C LYS A 108 2.01 6.06 -9.75
N ALA A 109 2.46 7.00 -10.58
CA ALA A 109 2.39 8.43 -10.28
C ALA A 109 0.95 8.96 -10.21
N CYS A 110 0.05 8.43 -11.05
CA CYS A 110 -1.37 8.82 -11.06
C CYS A 110 -2.19 8.26 -9.88
N GLN A 111 -1.58 7.49 -8.97
CA GLN A 111 -2.28 6.94 -7.80
C GLN A 111 -2.40 7.95 -6.66
N ILE A 112 -3.33 7.68 -5.75
CA ILE A 112 -3.52 8.46 -4.52
C ILE A 112 -2.21 8.39 -3.68
N PRO A 113 -1.69 9.52 -3.19
CA PRO A 113 -0.48 9.54 -2.38
C PRO A 113 -0.70 8.83 -1.04
N LEU A 114 0.37 8.26 -0.48
CA LEU A 114 0.30 7.51 0.78
C LEU A 114 -0.21 8.35 1.96
N LEU A 115 0.07 9.67 1.96
CA LEU A 115 -0.52 10.64 2.89
C LEU A 115 -2.04 10.52 3.01
N LEU A 116 -2.72 10.17 1.92
CA LEU A 116 -4.17 10.06 1.84
C LEU A 116 -4.66 8.61 1.94
N ALA A 117 -3.79 7.64 2.21
CA ALA A 117 -4.18 6.26 2.44
C ALA A 117 -4.88 6.11 3.80
N GLY A 118 -5.82 5.18 3.89
CA GLY A 118 -6.57 4.91 5.12
C GLY A 118 -7.86 4.17 4.84
N GLN A 119 -8.56 3.78 5.91
CA GLN A 119 -9.89 3.20 5.77
C GLN A 119 -10.88 4.21 5.19
N ASP A 120 -11.84 3.71 4.41
CA ASP A 120 -12.97 4.50 3.96
C ASP A 120 -14.00 4.60 5.08
N ARG A 121 -14.46 5.82 5.33
CA ARG A 121 -15.59 6.10 6.22
C ARG A 121 -16.43 7.21 5.61
N LEU A 122 -17.64 6.86 5.18
CA LEU A 122 -18.55 7.78 4.50
C LEU A 122 -19.31 8.70 5.46
N GLU A 123 -19.53 8.22 6.68
CA GLU A 123 -20.30 8.91 7.72
C GLU A 123 -19.39 9.53 8.77
N GLU A 124 -19.64 10.80 9.08
CA GLU A 124 -18.91 11.53 10.11
C GLU A 124 -19.19 10.87 11.48
N PRO A 125 -18.14 10.53 12.26
CA PRO A 125 -18.37 9.99 13.60
C PRO A 125 -18.96 11.07 14.51
N HIS A 126 -19.98 10.72 15.27
CA HIS A 126 -20.55 11.58 16.29
C HIS A 126 -19.96 11.22 17.65
N LEU A 127 -19.37 12.20 18.34
CA LEU A 127 -18.69 12.00 19.62
C LEU A 127 -19.57 11.30 20.68
N GLU A 128 -20.88 11.56 20.65
CA GLU A 128 -21.85 10.96 21.59
C GLU A 128 -21.99 9.44 21.45
N GLY A 129 -21.60 8.87 20.32
CA GLY A 129 -21.64 7.41 20.07
C GLY A 129 -20.44 6.64 20.63
N TYR A 130 -19.46 7.33 21.23
CA TYR A 130 -18.23 6.74 21.74
C TYR A 130 -18.21 6.76 23.25
N LEU A 131 -17.51 5.78 23.83
CA LEU A 131 -17.28 5.75 25.26
C LEU A 131 -16.37 6.94 25.65
N ARG A 132 -16.37 7.28 26.93
CA ARG A 132 -15.35 8.15 27.49
C ARG A 132 -14.35 7.30 28.23
N ASN A 133 -13.09 7.70 28.15
CA ASN A 133 -12.04 7.13 28.97
C ASN A 133 -12.32 7.40 30.45
N GLU A 134 -11.65 6.68 31.35
CA GLU A 134 -11.84 6.81 32.79
C GLU A 134 -11.56 8.24 33.31
N ASP A 135 -10.69 8.98 32.61
CA ASP A 135 -10.35 10.38 32.90
C ASP A 135 -11.33 11.40 32.32
N GLY A 136 -12.38 10.93 31.62
CA GLY A 136 -13.39 11.75 30.97
C GLY A 136 -13.01 12.29 29.58
N SER A 137 -11.82 11.96 29.07
CA SER A 137 -11.38 12.26 27.70
C SER A 137 -12.14 11.42 26.66
N SER A 138 -12.11 11.89 25.41
CA SER A 138 -12.72 11.18 24.29
C SER A 138 -11.93 9.92 23.95
N ASP A 139 -12.64 8.83 23.65
CA ASP A 139 -12.06 7.57 23.19
C ASP A 139 -11.17 7.78 21.96
N GLU A 140 -9.98 7.17 21.94
CA GLU A 140 -9.05 7.22 20.81
C GLU A 140 -9.72 6.72 19.52
N LEU A 141 -10.63 5.76 19.63
CA LEU A 141 -11.42 5.22 18.54
C LEU A 141 -12.29 6.29 17.84
N TYR A 142 -12.72 7.34 18.56
CA TYR A 142 -13.40 8.47 17.93
C TYR A 142 -12.46 9.22 16.98
N PHE A 143 -11.25 9.52 17.43
CA PHE A 143 -10.27 10.26 16.63
C PHE A 143 -9.76 9.45 15.43
N GLU A 144 -9.59 8.14 15.58
CA GLU A 144 -9.28 7.24 14.47
C GLU A 144 -10.37 7.28 13.39
N HIS A 145 -11.63 7.16 13.80
CA HIS A 145 -12.75 7.24 12.87
C HIS A 145 -12.90 8.62 12.24
N LEU A 146 -12.60 9.69 12.99
CA LEU A 146 -12.63 11.05 12.48
C LEU A 146 -11.56 11.24 11.40
N LYS A 147 -10.35 10.73 11.65
CA LYS A 147 -9.26 10.71 10.68
C LYS A 147 -9.65 9.91 9.42
N ALA A 148 -10.25 8.73 9.58
CA ALA A 148 -10.72 7.93 8.44
C ALA A 148 -11.75 8.67 7.58
N PHE A 149 -12.71 9.36 8.21
CA PHE A 149 -13.69 10.19 7.52
C PHE A 149 -13.02 11.37 6.78
N GLN A 150 -12.12 12.09 7.45
CA GLN A 150 -11.39 13.22 6.85
C GLN A 150 -10.56 12.78 5.65
N LEU A 151 -9.81 11.67 5.77
CA LEU A 151 -9.02 11.12 4.66
C LEU A 151 -9.92 10.69 3.49
N THR A 152 -11.10 10.14 3.76
CA THR A 152 -12.10 9.82 2.72
C THR A 152 -12.49 11.07 1.93
N LYS A 153 -12.79 12.18 2.63
CA LYS A 153 -13.12 13.47 1.98
C LYS A 153 -11.95 14.09 1.25
N LEU A 154 -10.73 13.95 1.78
CA LEU A 154 -9.53 14.43 1.10
C LEU A 154 -9.24 13.63 -0.17
N ARG A 155 -9.44 12.30 -0.18
CA ARG A 155 -9.34 11.48 -1.40
C ARG A 155 -10.34 11.91 -2.46
N GLU A 156 -11.61 12.14 -2.09
CA GLU A 156 -12.63 12.66 -3.01
C GLU A 156 -12.21 14.00 -3.61
N ASN A 157 -11.68 14.92 -2.80
CA ASN A 157 -11.22 16.23 -3.26
C ASN A 157 -9.97 16.13 -4.14
N PHE A 158 -9.02 15.25 -3.79
CA PHE A 158 -7.82 14.98 -4.57
C PHE A 158 -8.19 14.51 -5.97
N LEU A 159 -9.09 13.52 -6.10
CA LEU A 159 -9.52 13.02 -7.41
C LEU A 159 -10.26 14.09 -8.21
N LYS A 160 -11.13 14.90 -7.57
CA LYS A 160 -11.78 16.04 -8.24
C LYS A 160 -10.76 17.06 -8.74
N LYS A 161 -9.73 17.35 -7.95
CA LYS A 161 -8.69 18.30 -8.32
C LYS A 161 -7.78 17.74 -9.42
N MET A 162 -7.44 16.46 -9.36
CA MET A 162 -6.68 15.77 -10.41
C MET A 162 -7.45 15.82 -11.74
N ALA A 163 -8.73 15.47 -11.72
CA ALA A 163 -9.61 15.56 -12.90
C ALA A 163 -9.72 16.98 -13.47
N PHE A 164 -9.65 18.01 -12.62
CA PHE A 164 -9.70 19.40 -13.04
C PHE A 164 -8.37 19.90 -13.61
N VAL A 165 -7.25 19.53 -12.99
CA VAL A 165 -5.91 20.02 -13.38
C VAL A 165 -5.39 19.29 -14.61
N GLU A 166 -5.52 17.97 -14.64
CA GLU A 166 -5.04 17.15 -15.74
C GLU A 166 -5.97 15.92 -15.93
N PRO A 167 -7.02 16.06 -16.76
CA PRO A 167 -8.02 15.01 -16.96
C PRO A 167 -7.41 13.68 -17.45
N SER A 168 -6.34 13.72 -18.24
CA SER A 168 -5.70 12.49 -18.75
C SER A 168 -5.14 11.60 -17.64
N TRP A 169 -4.79 12.16 -16.48
CA TRP A 169 -4.33 11.38 -15.33
C TRP A 169 -5.46 10.53 -14.73
N MET A 170 -6.71 10.98 -14.85
CA MET A 170 -7.88 10.17 -14.44
C MET A 170 -8.06 8.96 -15.35
N ASP A 171 -7.79 9.09 -16.66
CA ASP A 171 -7.87 7.96 -17.59
C ASP A 171 -6.85 6.90 -17.21
N VAL A 172 -5.61 7.31 -16.91
CA VAL A 172 -4.55 6.43 -16.44
C VAL A 172 -4.91 5.80 -15.09
N TYR A 173 -5.36 6.62 -14.13
CA TYR A 173 -5.79 6.15 -12.82
C TYR A 173 -6.88 5.08 -12.94
N ASN A 174 -7.92 5.31 -13.73
CA ASN A 174 -9.01 4.33 -13.89
C ASN A 174 -8.52 3.06 -14.59
N ALA A 175 -7.69 3.17 -15.62
CA ALA A 175 -7.18 2.03 -16.37
C ALA A 175 -6.15 1.18 -15.60
N SER A 176 -5.50 1.73 -14.58
CA SER A 176 -4.39 1.08 -13.89
C SER A 176 -4.76 0.39 -12.57
N GLU A 177 -6.01 0.00 -12.37
CA GLU A 177 -6.47 -0.62 -11.11
C GLU A 177 -5.67 -1.83 -10.68
N ALA A 178 -5.69 -2.85 -11.54
CA ALA A 178 -5.02 -4.09 -11.24
C ALA A 178 -3.51 -3.91 -11.10
N LYS A 179 -2.92 -2.95 -11.83
CA LYS A 179 -1.50 -2.60 -11.72
C LYS A 179 -1.16 -2.00 -10.36
N ALA A 180 -2.00 -1.08 -9.89
CA ALA A 180 -1.82 -0.43 -8.60
C ALA A 180 -2.02 -1.40 -7.43
N ASP A 181 -3.07 -2.23 -7.48
CA ASP A 181 -3.29 -3.29 -6.50
C ASP A 181 -2.13 -4.30 -6.47
N PHE A 182 -1.63 -4.70 -7.64
CA PHE A 182 -0.48 -5.58 -7.76
C PHE A 182 0.79 -4.94 -7.18
N GLY A 183 1.06 -3.67 -7.51
CA GLY A 183 2.20 -2.94 -6.99
C GLY A 183 2.18 -2.85 -5.46
N TRP A 184 1.02 -2.53 -4.89
CA TRP A 184 0.82 -2.54 -3.43
C TRP A 184 1.04 -3.95 -2.84
N ALA A 185 0.49 -4.99 -3.48
CA ALA A 185 0.66 -6.36 -3.02
C ALA A 185 2.13 -6.82 -3.04
N VAL A 186 2.92 -6.40 -4.04
CA VAL A 186 4.36 -6.65 -4.07
C VAL A 186 5.07 -5.91 -2.95
N GLU A 187 4.76 -4.63 -2.75
CA GLU A 187 5.38 -3.79 -1.72
C GLU A 187 5.13 -4.32 -0.31
N SER A 188 3.94 -4.88 -0.06
CA SER A 188 3.50 -5.35 1.25
C SER A 188 3.58 -6.87 1.44
N SER A 189 4.22 -7.63 0.53
CA SER A 189 4.22 -9.11 0.63
C SER A 189 5.13 -9.69 1.73
N ASP A 190 5.85 -8.84 2.44
CA ASP A 190 6.69 -9.14 3.62
C ASP A 190 6.10 -8.56 4.91
N ASP A 191 4.98 -7.83 4.83
CA ASP A 191 4.25 -7.35 5.99
C ASP A 191 3.20 -8.38 6.41
N LYS A 192 3.39 -8.98 7.59
CA LYS A 192 2.50 -10.00 8.16
C LYS A 192 1.05 -9.55 8.27
N PHE A 193 0.81 -8.27 8.55
CA PHE A 193 -0.53 -7.70 8.65
C PHE A 193 -1.21 -7.58 7.28
N CYS A 194 -0.44 -7.53 6.19
CA CYS A 194 -0.95 -7.44 4.82
C CYS A 194 -1.20 -8.80 4.16
N LEU A 195 -0.54 -9.88 4.59
CA LEU A 195 -0.59 -11.18 3.89
C LEU A 195 -2.01 -11.71 3.70
N GLY A 196 -2.85 -11.60 4.73
CA GLY A 196 -4.25 -12.04 4.67
C GLY A 196 -5.09 -11.26 3.66
N LYS A 197 -4.78 -9.98 3.45
CA LYS A 197 -5.44 -9.11 2.47
C LYS A 197 -4.96 -9.40 1.05
N ILE A 198 -3.65 -9.56 0.87
CA ILE A 198 -3.04 -9.95 -0.41
C ILE A 198 -3.60 -11.29 -0.89
N ARG A 199 -3.74 -12.27 0.01
CA ARG A 199 -4.37 -13.57 -0.31
C ARG A 199 -5.79 -13.39 -0.84
N ARG A 200 -6.65 -12.66 -0.13
CA ARG A 200 -8.06 -12.45 -0.54
C ARG A 200 -8.16 -11.79 -1.90
N TRP A 201 -7.29 -10.81 -2.17
CA TRP A 201 -7.20 -10.18 -3.47
C TRP A 201 -6.76 -11.16 -4.57
N LEU A 202 -5.66 -11.90 -4.37
CA LEU A 202 -5.18 -12.90 -5.33
C LEU A 202 -6.21 -14.00 -5.62
N ASP A 203 -6.94 -14.45 -4.60
CA ASP A 203 -8.01 -15.45 -4.74
C ASP A 203 -9.13 -14.90 -5.62
N SER A 204 -9.47 -13.62 -5.47
CA SER A 204 -10.51 -12.96 -6.26
C SER A 204 -10.08 -12.70 -7.70
N VAL A 205 -8.83 -12.27 -7.92
CA VAL A 205 -8.24 -12.13 -9.26
C VAL A 205 -8.27 -13.46 -10.00
N ASN A 206 -7.90 -14.56 -9.35
CA ASN A 206 -7.94 -15.90 -9.94
C ASN A 206 -9.36 -16.39 -10.24
N ALA A 207 -10.34 -16.01 -9.42
CA ALA A 207 -11.74 -16.34 -9.62
C ALA A 207 -12.46 -15.43 -10.64
N GLY A 208 -11.81 -14.36 -11.12
CA GLY A 208 -12.44 -13.36 -11.98
C GLY A 208 -13.52 -12.53 -11.27
N ILE A 209 -13.42 -12.41 -9.94
CA ILE A 209 -14.40 -11.70 -9.10
C ILE A 209 -13.89 -10.27 -8.86
N SER A 210 -14.78 -9.29 -9.04
CA SER A 210 -14.52 -7.90 -8.65
C SER A 210 -14.47 -7.77 -7.13
N GLN A 211 -13.38 -7.23 -6.58
CA GLN A 211 -13.24 -6.87 -5.17
C GLN A 211 -12.99 -5.37 -5.03
N PRO A 212 -13.19 -4.80 -3.82
CA PRO A 212 -12.70 -3.47 -3.52
C PRO A 212 -11.20 -3.38 -3.78
N SER A 213 -10.79 -2.33 -4.49
CA SER A 213 -9.39 -2.08 -4.80
C SER A 213 -8.56 -1.91 -3.52
N MET A 214 -7.30 -2.35 -3.57
CA MET A 214 -6.33 -2.19 -2.48
C MET A 214 -5.55 -0.88 -2.54
N ARG A 215 -5.66 -0.09 -3.62
CA ARG A 215 -4.90 1.15 -3.95
C ARG A 215 -4.64 2.14 -2.81
N TYR A 216 -5.50 2.21 -1.81
CA TYR A 216 -5.42 3.20 -0.73
C TYR A 216 -5.76 2.60 0.64
N SER A 217 -5.84 1.27 0.73
CA SER A 217 -6.18 0.59 1.96
C SER A 217 -4.90 0.27 2.73
N ILE A 218 -4.79 0.75 3.97
CA ILE A 218 -3.67 0.43 4.86
C ILE A 218 -3.88 -0.97 5.45
N ALA A 219 -2.81 -1.63 5.91
CA ALA A 219 -2.91 -2.77 6.80
C ALA A 219 -3.72 -2.35 8.04
N ASN A 220 -4.79 -3.07 8.37
CA ASN A 220 -5.38 -2.92 9.69
C ASN A 220 -4.41 -3.63 10.65
N SER A 221 -3.69 -2.86 11.46
CA SER A 221 -3.07 -3.35 12.69
C SER A 221 -4.15 -3.68 13.71
#